data_AF-A0A6A5ALC4-F1
#
_entry.id   AF-A0A6A5ALC4-F1
#
_cell.length_a   1.000
_cell.length_b   1.000
_cell.length_c   1.000
_cell.angle_alpha   90.00
_cell.angle_beta   90.00
_cell.angle_gamma   90.00
#
_symmetry.space_group_name_H-M   'P 1'
#
loop_
_entity.id
_entity.type
_entity.pdbx_description
1 polymer ?
#
loop_
_entity_poly.entity_id
_entity_poly.type
_entity_poly.pdbx_seq_one_letter_code
_entity_poly.pdbx_strand_id
1 'polypeptide(L)'
;MHRRSSLTAERLEDTLHEAADAMGRGEVPRAEKWQRFFVQALGTTKDQFGAFVAEYGIPSDMIDTIRDIVDARAPDIHRYLLRQAASISKSHLVDFDYSVRVTLELNQAQLDEVLVEFDAIDATLSSLVPMASAAAP
;
A
#
# COMPACT_ATOMS: atom_id res chain seq x y z
N MET A 1 10.60 3.89 34.69
CA MET A 1 9.75 2.74 34.30
C MET A 1 8.84 3.16 33.16
N HIS A 2 9.21 2.88 31.90
CA HIS A 2 8.34 3.14 30.75
C HIS A 2 7.29 2.03 30.67
N ARG A 3 6.02 2.35 30.97
CA ARG A 3 4.90 1.45 30.71
C ARG A 3 4.80 1.27 29.20
N ARG A 4 5.24 0.11 28.69
CA ARG A 4 4.85 -0.36 27.36
C ARG A 4 3.33 -0.47 27.37
N SER A 5 2.66 0.43 26.65
CA SER A 5 1.23 0.34 26.37
C SER A 5 1.02 -0.97 25.61
N SER A 6 0.63 -2.04 26.29
CA SER A 6 0.22 -3.27 25.63
C SER A 6 -1.03 -2.94 24.82
N LEU A 7 -0.91 -2.97 23.49
CA LEU A 7 -2.07 -3.05 22.61
C LEU A 7 -2.83 -4.33 23.01
N THR A 8 -4.04 -4.18 23.53
CA THR A 8 -4.95 -5.30 23.69
C THR A 8 -5.41 -5.77 22.31
N ALA A 9 -5.83 -7.04 22.18
CA ALA A 9 -6.26 -7.62 20.92
C ALA A 9 -7.30 -6.75 20.18
N GLU A 10 -8.35 -6.33 20.88
CA GLU A 10 -9.38 -5.43 20.34
C GLU A 10 -8.80 -4.10 19.80
N ARG A 11 -7.85 -3.50 20.53
CA ARG A 11 -7.23 -2.23 20.10
C ARG A 11 -6.35 -2.43 18.87
N LEU A 12 -5.75 -3.60 18.71
CA LEU A 12 -4.95 -3.94 17.54
C LEU A 12 -5.84 -4.08 16.31
N GLU A 13 -6.96 -4.81 16.42
CA GLU A 13 -7.94 -4.96 15.35
C GLU A 13 -8.48 -3.60 14.88
N ASP A 14 -8.94 -2.77 15.82
CA ASP A 14 -9.41 -1.40 15.51
C ASP A 14 -8.34 -0.59 14.78
N THR A 15 -7.09 -0.69 15.23
CA THR A 15 -5.96 0.04 14.62
C THR A 15 -5.69 -0.44 13.19
N LEU A 16 -5.79 -1.74 12.93
CA LEU A 16 -5.57 -2.31 11.60
C LEU A 16 -6.72 -1.96 10.65
N HIS A 17 -7.97 -1.99 11.12
CA HIS A 17 -9.11 -1.53 10.35
C HIS A 17 -9.00 -0.04 10.01
N GLU A 18 -8.66 0.82 10.98
CA GLU A 18 -8.46 2.26 10.74
C GLU A 18 -7.36 2.52 9.69
N ALA A 19 -6.25 1.77 9.78
CA ALA A 19 -5.15 1.87 8.82
C ALA A 19 -5.56 1.39 7.42
N ALA A 20 -6.27 0.27 7.32
CA ALA A 20 -6.79 -0.23 6.04
C ALA A 20 -7.80 0.72 5.40
N ASP A 21 -8.70 1.31 6.20
CA ASP A 21 -9.68 2.28 5.73
C ASP A 21 -9.00 3.56 5.23
N ALA A 22 -7.93 4.02 5.89
CA ALA A 22 -7.10 5.13 5.39
C ALA A 22 -6.49 4.79 4.03
N MET A 23 -5.90 3.60 3.89
CA MET A 23 -5.32 3.14 2.62
C MET A 23 -6.40 3.05 1.52
N GLY A 24 -7.59 2.53 1.82
CA GLY A 24 -8.71 2.49 0.87
C GLY A 24 -9.16 3.87 0.37
N ARG A 25 -9.01 4.92 1.20
CA ARG A 25 -9.22 6.32 0.79
C ARG A 25 -8.06 6.91 -0.02
N GLY A 26 -6.92 6.22 -0.09
CA GLY A 26 -5.67 6.72 -0.69
C GLY A 26 -4.82 7.54 0.26
N GLU A 27 -5.10 7.48 1.56
CA GLU A 27 -4.39 8.20 2.61
C GLU A 27 -3.29 7.31 3.21
N VAL A 28 -2.21 7.93 3.67
CA VAL A 28 -1.18 7.22 4.44
C VAL A 28 -1.73 6.94 5.85
N PRO A 29 -1.65 5.69 6.35
CA PRO A 29 -2.02 5.37 7.73
C PRO A 29 -1.30 6.26 8.75
N ARG A 30 -1.99 6.58 9.86
CA ARG A 30 -1.44 7.44 10.92
C ARG A 30 -0.08 6.98 11.46
N ALA A 31 0.15 5.67 11.50
CA ALA A 31 1.44 5.11 11.88
C ALA A 31 2.04 4.34 10.69
N GLU A 32 3.20 4.78 10.23
CA GLU A 32 3.93 4.24 9.08
C GLU A 32 4.20 2.73 9.22
N LYS A 33 4.36 2.24 10.45
CA LYS A 33 4.54 0.80 10.73
C LYS A 33 3.39 -0.05 10.17
N TRP A 34 2.16 0.47 10.16
CA TRP A 34 0.98 -0.27 9.68
C TRP A 34 0.87 -0.27 8.16
N GLN A 35 1.34 0.80 7.51
CA GLN A 35 1.52 0.79 6.06
C GLN A 35 2.51 -0.30 5.65
N ARG A 36 3.69 -0.34 6.29
CA ARG A 36 4.71 -1.36 6.01
C ARG A 36 4.20 -2.76 6.31
N PHE A 37 3.49 -2.92 7.42
CA PHE A 37 2.83 -4.17 7.79
C PHE A 37 1.93 -4.68 6.65
N PHE A 38 0.96 -3.89 6.19
CA PHE A 38 0.02 -4.32 5.15
C PHE A 38 0.69 -4.67 3.83
N VAL A 39 1.70 -3.90 3.42
CA VAL A 39 2.44 -4.16 2.19
C VAL A 39 3.22 -5.48 2.28
N GLN A 40 3.91 -5.71 3.40
CA GLN A 40 4.65 -6.96 3.62
C GLN A 40 3.72 -8.17 3.81
N ALA A 41 2.58 -7.97 4.48
CA ALA A 41 1.60 -9.01 4.74
C ALA A 41 1.05 -9.61 3.44
N LEU A 42 0.78 -8.77 2.42
CA LEU A 42 0.34 -9.24 1.10
C LEU A 42 1.39 -10.09 0.38
N GLY A 43 2.67 -9.75 0.53
CA GLY A 43 3.77 -10.53 -0.04
C GLY A 43 4.17 -11.76 0.78
N THR A 44 3.53 -12.00 1.92
CA THR A 44 3.92 -13.08 2.84
C THR A 44 3.08 -14.33 2.59
N THR A 45 3.75 -15.46 2.38
CA THR A 45 3.08 -16.76 2.18
C THR A 45 2.39 -17.24 3.46
N LYS A 46 1.39 -18.14 3.30
CA LYS A 46 0.65 -18.74 4.42
C LYS A 46 1.56 -19.30 5.50
N ASP A 47 2.61 -20.00 5.10
CA ASP A 47 3.52 -20.72 5.99
C ASP A 47 4.49 -19.78 6.73
N GLN A 48 4.74 -18.59 6.16
CA GLN A 48 5.63 -17.58 6.74
C GLN A 48 4.87 -16.54 7.56
N PHE A 49 3.55 -16.46 7.41
CA PHE A 49 2.71 -15.42 8.03
C PHE A 49 2.87 -15.40 9.55
N GLY A 50 2.83 -16.56 10.23
CA GLY A 50 2.98 -16.63 11.68
C GLY A 50 4.29 -16.06 12.22
N ALA A 51 5.41 -16.31 11.51
CA ALA A 51 6.70 -15.73 11.86
C ALA A 51 6.74 -14.22 11.61
N PHE A 52 6.14 -13.77 10.51
CA PHE A 52 6.01 -12.36 10.16
C PHE A 52 5.23 -11.57 11.21
N VAL A 53 4.04 -12.02 11.62
CA VAL A 53 3.24 -11.28 12.64
C VAL A 53 3.95 -11.22 14.00
N ALA A 54 4.77 -12.23 14.33
CA ALA A 54 5.56 -12.22 15.56
C ALA A 54 6.60 -11.08 15.60
N GLU A 55 7.16 -10.67 14.45
CA GLU A 55 8.08 -9.52 14.34
C GLU A 55 7.41 -8.19 14.73
N TYR A 56 6.09 -8.12 14.57
CA TYR A 56 5.27 -6.96 14.94
C TYR A 56 4.78 -7.02 16.39
N GLY A 57 5.18 -8.04 17.15
CA GLY A 57 4.77 -8.25 18.54
C GLY A 57 3.29 -8.65 18.67
N ILE A 58 2.72 -9.22 17.61
CA ILE A 58 1.33 -9.67 17.57
C ILE A 58 1.26 -11.08 18.18
N PRO A 59 0.34 -11.32 19.13
CA PRO A 59 0.25 -12.60 19.80
C PRO A 59 -0.28 -13.69 18.87
N SER A 60 0.17 -14.93 19.09
CA SER A 60 -0.03 -16.04 18.14
C SER A 60 -1.49 -16.47 17.97
N ASP A 61 -2.32 -16.22 18.97
CA ASP A 61 -3.76 -16.47 18.95
C ASP A 61 -4.52 -15.53 18.01
N MET A 62 -3.92 -14.40 17.62
CA MET A 62 -4.52 -13.45 16.68
C MET A 62 -4.10 -13.66 15.22
N ILE A 63 -3.19 -14.59 14.94
CA ILE A 63 -2.62 -14.77 13.60
C ILE A 63 -3.71 -14.95 12.53
N ASP A 64 -4.70 -15.80 12.81
CA ASP A 64 -5.79 -16.08 11.87
C ASP A 64 -6.68 -14.85 11.67
N THR A 65 -7.07 -14.16 12.75
CA THR A 65 -7.86 -12.92 12.67
C THR A 65 -7.15 -11.84 11.86
N ILE A 66 -5.85 -11.65 12.11
CA ILE A 66 -5.04 -10.65 11.40
C ILE A 66 -4.97 -11.00 9.91
N ARG A 67 -4.83 -12.28 9.59
CA ARG A 67 -4.82 -12.75 8.22
C ARG A 67 -6.16 -12.47 7.54
N ASP A 68 -7.28 -12.79 8.19
CA ASP A 68 -8.62 -12.54 7.65
C ASP A 68 -8.82 -11.04 7.37
N ILE A 69 -8.31 -10.16 8.25
CA ILE A 69 -8.31 -8.71 8.03
C ILE A 69 -7.50 -8.34 6.78
N VAL A 70 -6.27 -8.86 6.64
CA VAL A 70 -5.40 -8.58 5.49
C VAL A 70 -6.05 -9.07 4.19
N ASP A 71 -6.56 -10.29 4.17
CA ASP A 71 -7.20 -10.91 2.99
C ASP A 71 -8.46 -10.12 2.59
N ALA A 72 -9.29 -9.72 3.56
CA ALA A 72 -10.49 -8.90 3.31
C ALA A 72 -10.15 -7.48 2.82
N ARG A 73 -9.00 -6.93 3.22
CA ARG A 73 -8.54 -5.58 2.90
C ARG A 73 -7.57 -5.52 1.73
N ALA A 74 -7.20 -6.65 1.14
CA ALA A 74 -6.29 -6.72 -0.01
C ALA A 74 -6.70 -5.78 -1.17
N PRO A 75 -8.00 -5.65 -1.56
CA PRO A 75 -8.40 -4.73 -2.62
C PRO A 75 -8.10 -3.25 -2.29
N ASP A 76 -8.29 -2.86 -1.04
CA ASP A 76 -8.05 -1.48 -0.57
C ASP A 76 -6.56 -1.16 -0.56
N ILE A 77 -5.74 -2.11 -0.10
CA ILE A 77 -4.28 -2.01 -0.07
C ILE A 77 -3.73 -1.99 -1.50
N HIS A 78 -4.25 -2.81 -2.40
CA HIS A 78 -3.85 -2.82 -3.81
C HIS A 78 -4.15 -1.48 -4.48
N ARG A 79 -5.35 -0.93 -4.29
CA ARG A 79 -5.73 0.39 -4.82
C ARG A 79 -4.83 1.50 -4.27
N TYR A 80 -4.49 1.44 -2.98
CA TYR A 80 -3.53 2.37 -2.37
C TYR A 80 -2.17 2.32 -3.05
N LEU A 81 -1.62 1.11 -3.24
CA LEU A 81 -0.32 0.89 -3.88
C LEU A 81 -0.31 1.38 -5.33
N LEU A 82 -1.37 1.13 -6.09
CA LEU A 82 -1.51 1.63 -7.47
C LEU A 82 -1.55 3.18 -7.52
N ARG A 83 -2.25 3.83 -6.58
CA ARG A 83 -2.24 5.30 -6.49
C ARG A 83 -0.87 5.84 -6.08
N GLN A 84 -0.17 5.15 -5.18
CA GLN A 84 1.20 5.52 -4.81
C GLN A 84 2.14 5.39 -6.00
N ALA A 85 2.06 4.30 -6.76
CA ALA A 85 2.77 4.16 -8.03
C ALA A 85 2.46 5.34 -8.97
N ALA A 86 1.19 5.76 -9.03
CA ALA A 86 0.71 6.88 -9.86
C ALA A 86 1.26 8.24 -9.48
N SER A 87 1.61 8.38 -8.21
CA SER A 87 2.22 9.60 -7.70
C SER A 87 3.75 9.64 -7.85
N ILE A 88 4.39 8.52 -8.21
CA ILE A 88 5.84 8.41 -8.38
C ILE A 88 6.19 8.78 -9.84
N SER A 89 7.13 9.72 -10.04
CA SER A 89 7.57 10.09 -11.39
C SER A 89 8.21 8.90 -12.12
N LYS A 90 8.09 8.88 -13.46
CA LYS A 90 8.53 7.80 -14.36
C LYS A 90 9.97 7.30 -14.12
N SER A 91 10.86 8.13 -13.58
CA SER A 91 12.25 7.78 -13.26
C SER A 91 12.42 6.91 -12.01
N HIS A 92 11.46 6.92 -11.08
CA HIS A 92 11.50 6.12 -9.84
C HIS A 92 10.62 4.85 -9.90
N LEU A 93 9.84 4.71 -10.98
CA LEU A 93 9.01 3.53 -11.23
C LEU A 93 9.83 2.26 -11.45
N VAL A 94 11.06 2.34 -11.99
CA VAL A 94 11.87 1.16 -12.32
C VAL A 94 12.23 0.32 -11.08
N ASP A 95 12.51 0.97 -9.94
CA ASP A 95 12.80 0.27 -8.68
C ASP A 95 11.52 -0.10 -7.90
N PHE A 96 10.45 0.70 -8.04
CA PHE A 96 9.15 0.44 -7.40
C PHE A 96 8.43 -0.75 -8.05
N ASP A 97 8.54 -0.90 -9.37
CA ASP A 97 7.90 -1.93 -10.20
C ASP A 97 8.24 -3.36 -9.75
N TYR A 98 9.46 -3.60 -9.25
CA TYR A 98 9.85 -4.93 -8.76
C TYR A 98 9.13 -5.32 -7.47
N SER A 99 9.02 -4.38 -6.51
CA SER A 99 8.34 -4.63 -5.23
C SER A 99 6.83 -4.79 -5.39
N VAL A 100 6.22 -4.05 -6.31
CA VAL A 100 4.79 -4.12 -6.63
C VAL A 100 4.46 -5.37 -7.43
N ARG A 101 5.28 -5.74 -8.42
CA ARG A 101 5.14 -7.02 -9.16
C ARG A 101 5.13 -8.23 -8.24
N VAL A 102 6.01 -8.25 -7.24
CA VAL A 102 6.10 -9.36 -6.28
C VAL A 102 4.89 -9.38 -5.34
N THR A 103 4.34 -8.22 -4.99
CA THR A 103 3.24 -8.11 -4.00
C THR A 103 1.86 -8.30 -4.61
N LEU A 104 1.64 -7.88 -5.87
CA LEU A 104 0.31 -7.88 -6.49
C LEU A 104 0.03 -9.11 -7.38
N GLU A 105 1.01 -10.01 -7.59
CA GLU A 105 0.93 -11.13 -8.56
C GLU A 105 0.35 -10.71 -9.93
N LEU A 106 0.53 -9.44 -10.32
CA LEU A 106 -0.07 -8.94 -11.56
C LEU A 106 0.61 -9.61 -12.74
N ASN A 107 -0.19 -10.19 -13.62
CA ASN A 107 0.29 -10.63 -14.91
C ASN A 107 0.65 -9.40 -15.75
N GLN A 108 1.64 -9.56 -16.65
CA GLN A 108 2.24 -8.48 -17.42
C GLN A 108 1.20 -7.62 -18.19
N ALA A 109 0.09 -8.22 -18.61
CA ALA A 109 -1.02 -7.52 -19.26
C ALA A 109 -1.76 -6.52 -18.34
N GLN A 110 -1.88 -6.80 -17.04
CA GLN A 110 -2.53 -5.88 -16.09
C GLN A 110 -1.60 -4.72 -15.74
N LEU A 111 -0.29 -4.95 -15.77
CA LEU A 111 0.71 -3.88 -15.62
C LEU A 111 0.71 -2.97 -16.85
N ASP A 112 0.64 -3.54 -18.05
CA ASP A 112 0.52 -2.76 -19.28
C ASP A 112 -0.74 -1.89 -19.28
N GLU A 113 -1.88 -2.39 -18.79
CA GLU A 113 -3.11 -1.61 -18.66
C GLU A 113 -2.96 -0.44 -17.67
N VAL A 114 -2.36 -0.69 -16.51
CA VAL A 114 -2.06 0.36 -15.52
C VAL A 114 -1.09 1.40 -16.09
N LEU A 115 -0.05 0.97 -16.83
CA LEU A 115 0.90 1.86 -17.48
C LEU A 115 0.24 2.71 -18.57
N VAL A 116 -0.72 2.15 -19.32
CA VAL A 116 -1.50 2.89 -20.30
C VAL A 116 -2.42 3.92 -19.65
N GLU A 117 -3.09 3.57 -18.53
CA GLU A 117 -3.87 4.53 -17.75
C GLU A 117 -2.99 5.67 -17.22
N PHE A 118 -1.78 5.35 -16.76
CA PHE A 118 -0.80 6.35 -16.33
C PHE A 118 -0.38 7.28 -17.46
N ASP A 119 -0.01 6.74 -18.62
CA ASP A 119 0.39 7.56 -19.77
C ASP A 119 -0.76 8.48 -20.22
N ALA A 120 -2.02 8.00 -20.13
CA ALA A 120 -3.19 8.82 -20.40
C ALA A 120 -3.40 9.94 -19.36
N ILE A 121 -3.19 9.65 -18.07
CA ILE A 121 -3.27 10.65 -16.99
C ILE A 121 -2.14 11.68 -17.13
N ASP A 122 -0.91 11.25 -17.41
CA ASP A 122 0.26 12.12 -17.57
C ASP A 122 0.14 13.02 -18.81
N ALA A 123 -0.39 12.50 -19.92
CA ALA A 123 -0.71 13.28 -21.10
C ALA A 123 -1.81 14.33 -20.81
N THR A 124 -2.81 13.96 -20.02
CA THR A 124 -3.89 14.87 -19.61
C THR A 124 -3.36 15.97 -18.70
N LEU A 125 -2.54 15.64 -17.70
CA LEU A 125 -1.90 16.60 -16.80
C LEU A 125 -0.91 17.51 -17.55
N SER A 126 -0.14 16.98 -18.48
CA SER A 126 0.75 17.76 -19.37
C SER A 126 -0.03 18.72 -20.27
N SER A 127 -1.24 18.35 -20.70
CA SER A 127 -2.12 19.22 -21.48
C SER A 127 -2.80 20.32 -20.65
N LEU A 128 -2.93 20.10 -19.34
CA LEU A 128 -3.57 21.01 -18.38
C LEU A 128 -2.59 22.06 -17.83
N VAL A 129 -1.27 21.89 -18.00
CA VAL A 129 -0.30 22.97 -17.79
C VAL A 129 -0.42 23.93 -18.98
N PRO A 130 -1.05 25.11 -18.83
CA PRO A 130 -1.00 26.09 -19.90
C PRO A 130 0.46 26.52 -20.03
N MET A 131 0.90 26.75 -21.26
CA MET A 131 2.15 27.45 -21.57
C MET A 131 2.23 28.79 -20.80
N ALA A 132 2.65 28.76 -19.54
CA ALA A 132 3.03 29.94 -18.77
C ALA A 132 4.47 30.31 -19.13
N SER A 133 4.74 30.48 -20.43
CA SER A 133 5.91 31.20 -20.95
C SER A 133 5.72 31.49 -22.43
N ALA A 134 4.66 32.22 -22.76
CA ALA A 134 4.50 32.88 -24.05
C ALA A 134 3.84 34.26 -23.85
N ALA A 135 4.50 35.10 -23.05
CA ALA A 135 4.25 36.54 -23.05
C ALA A 135 5.59 37.24 -22.81
N ALA A 136 6.19 37.66 -23.93
CA ALA A 136 7.38 38.49 -24.05
C ALA A 136 7.11 39.93 -23.51
N PRO A 137 8.10 40.84 -23.43
CA PRO A 137 9.08 41.17 -24.49
C PRO A 137 10.54 40.87 -24.15
#